data_AF-A0A2S0XJ18-F1
#
_entry.id   AF-A0A2S0XJ18-F1
#
_cell.length_a   1.000
_cell.length_b   1.000
_cell.length_c   1.000
_cell.angle_alpha   90.00
_cell.angle_beta   90.00
_cell.angle_gamma   90.00
#
_symmetry.space_group_name_H-M   'P 1'
#
loop_
_entity.id
_entity.type
_entity.pdbx_description
1 polymer ?
#
loop_
_entity_poly.entity_id
_entity_poly.type
_entity_poly.pdbx_seq_one_letter_code
_entity_poly.pdbx_strand_id
1 'polypeptide(L)'
;MKLNTMRLALASVLAGLLVAAVPGAAIAKDKGSLAGQAGNKRYPLQFGQTTGPCKKVYDDYVKAPGHSAYAQTHRGGTEAFFCGPAYNAPSQKAAEEQALANCNSVGKKYKVKTTGKCAIYASK
;
A
#
# COMPACT_ATOMS: atom_id res chain seq x y z
N MET A 1 -22.62 2.19 -69.04
CA MET A 1 -22.75 2.46 -67.59
C MET A 1 -21.39 2.19 -66.95
N LYS A 2 -20.76 3.22 -66.39
CA LYS A 2 -19.37 3.18 -65.88
C LYS A 2 -19.34 2.95 -64.37
N LEU A 3 -18.51 1.97 -64.01
CA LEU A 3 -18.22 1.41 -62.70
C LEU A 3 -17.40 2.38 -61.82
N ASN A 4 -17.93 3.54 -61.42
CA ASN A 4 -17.14 4.54 -60.67
C ASN A 4 -17.80 5.10 -59.40
N THR A 5 -19.02 4.69 -59.05
CA THR A 5 -19.75 5.23 -57.89
C THR A 5 -19.67 4.37 -56.62
N MET A 6 -19.11 3.16 -56.68
CA MET A 6 -19.09 2.24 -55.50
C MET A 6 -17.87 2.38 -54.57
N ARG A 7 -16.92 3.29 -54.83
CA ARG A 7 -15.74 3.46 -53.97
C ARG A 7 -15.86 4.50 -52.87
N LEU A 8 -16.91 5.33 -52.86
CA LEU A 8 -17.04 6.42 -51.88
C LEU A 8 -17.83 6.06 -50.61
N ALA A 9 -18.46 4.89 -50.53
CA ALA A 9 -19.36 4.56 -49.42
C ALA A 9 -18.70 3.84 -48.23
N LEU A 10 -17.41 3.50 -48.30
CA LEU A 10 -16.72 2.72 -47.25
C LEU A 10 -15.68 3.53 -46.45
N ALA A 11 -15.41 4.78 -46.82
CA ALA A 11 -14.40 5.60 -46.14
C ALA A 11 -14.95 6.42 -44.95
N SER A 12 -16.27 6.56 -44.78
CA SER A 12 -16.85 7.48 -43.79
C SER A 12 -17.27 6.85 -42.46
N VAL A 13 -17.27 5.52 -42.32
CA VAL A 13 -17.76 4.85 -41.09
C VAL A 13 -16.65 4.61 -40.05
N LEU A 14 -15.36 4.73 -40.42
CA LEU A 14 -14.24 4.52 -39.48
C LEU A 14 -13.79 5.78 -38.72
N ALA A 15 -14.30 6.97 -39.05
CA ALA A 15 -13.88 8.22 -38.38
C ALA A 15 -14.73 8.61 -37.16
N GLY A 16 -15.88 7.95 -36.94
CA GLY A 16 -16.84 8.30 -35.89
C GLY A 16 -16.72 7.53 -34.57
N LEU A 17 -15.84 6.53 -34.48
CA LEU A 17 -15.75 5.63 -33.31
C LEU A 17 -14.39 5.72 -32.60
N LEU A 18 -13.88 6.94 -32.39
CA LEU A 18 -12.65 7.17 -31.60
C LEU A 18 -12.85 8.14 -30.43
N VAL A 19 -14.10 8.41 -30.02
CA VAL A 19 -14.42 9.21 -28.84
C VAL A 19 -15.15 8.36 -27.79
N ALA A 20 -14.59 7.22 -27.43
CA ALA A 20 -15.03 6.43 -26.28
C ALA A 20 -13.89 5.53 -25.76
N ALA A 21 -12.68 6.07 -25.66
CA ALA A 21 -11.62 5.46 -24.87
C ALA A 21 -11.12 6.51 -23.88
N VAL A 22 -11.99 6.89 -22.94
CA VAL A 22 -11.50 7.45 -21.68
C VAL A 22 -10.55 6.40 -21.11
N PRO A 23 -9.27 6.70 -20.83
CA PRO A 23 -8.46 5.77 -20.05
C PRO A 23 -9.01 5.76 -18.62
N GLY A 24 -10.09 5.00 -18.40
CA GLY A 24 -10.67 4.70 -17.09
C GLY A 24 -9.74 3.87 -16.20
N ALA A 25 -8.51 3.59 -16.65
CA ALA A 25 -7.45 2.96 -15.88
C ALA A 25 -6.32 3.94 -15.47
N ALA A 26 -6.49 5.25 -15.69
CA ALA A 26 -5.51 6.26 -15.26
C ALA A 26 -5.86 6.98 -13.94
N ILE A 27 -7.02 6.70 -13.31
CA ILE A 27 -7.38 7.27 -12.00
C ILE A 27 -6.81 6.39 -10.88
N ALA A 28 -5.47 6.33 -10.77
CA ALA A 28 -4.78 5.85 -9.56
C ALA A 28 -3.28 6.20 -9.51
N LYS A 29 -2.68 6.78 -10.56
CA LYS A 29 -1.22 6.99 -10.61
C LYS A 29 -0.73 8.36 -10.15
N ASP A 30 -1.63 9.33 -9.97
CA ASP A 30 -1.25 10.70 -9.61
C ASP A 30 -1.78 11.17 -8.26
N LYS A 31 -1.69 10.32 -7.23
CA LYS A 31 -1.39 10.84 -5.89
C LYS A 31 0.11 10.68 -5.73
N GLY A 32 0.85 11.79 -5.76
CA GLY A 32 2.32 11.79 -5.78
C GLY A 32 2.93 10.78 -4.79
N SER A 33 4.12 10.27 -5.13
CA SER A 33 4.82 9.26 -4.33
C SER A 33 4.85 9.61 -2.84
N LEU A 34 4.44 8.66 -2.00
CA LEU A 34 4.50 8.75 -0.53
C LEU A 34 5.86 8.28 0.01
N ALA A 35 6.84 8.00 -0.85
CA ALA A 35 8.18 7.60 -0.45
C ALA A 35 8.84 8.70 0.39
N GLY A 36 9.58 8.31 1.43
CA GLY A 36 10.21 9.21 2.40
C GLY A 36 9.24 9.74 3.47
N GLN A 37 7.92 9.59 3.29
CA GLN A 37 6.95 10.02 4.29
C GLN A 37 6.73 8.94 5.34
N ALA A 38 6.66 9.36 6.61
CA ALA A 38 6.23 8.51 7.70
C ALA A 38 4.71 8.54 7.95
N GLY A 39 3.98 9.40 7.22
CA GLY A 39 2.52 9.53 7.33
C GLY A 39 2.02 9.91 8.71
N ASN A 40 0.80 9.45 9.02
CA ASN A 40 0.16 9.64 10.31
C ASN A 40 0.79 8.71 11.36
N LYS A 41 1.40 9.30 12.40
CA LYS A 41 1.98 8.58 13.52
C LYS A 41 1.02 8.57 14.70
N ARG A 42 0.60 7.38 15.13
CA ARG A 42 -0.33 7.19 16.26
C ARG A 42 0.38 7.02 17.59
N TYR A 43 1.59 6.47 17.55
CA TYR A 43 2.42 6.21 18.72
C TYR A 43 3.90 6.48 18.41
N PRO A 44 4.72 6.83 19.42
CA PRO A 44 6.16 6.90 19.24
C PRO A 44 6.72 5.50 18.96
N LEU A 45 7.68 5.40 18.04
CA LEU A 45 8.33 4.13 17.70
C LEU A 45 9.16 3.63 18.89
N GLN A 46 9.11 2.32 19.15
CA GLN A 46 9.72 1.72 20.35
C GLN A 46 10.92 0.86 19.99
N PHE A 47 11.82 1.39 19.16
CA PHE A 47 13.06 0.68 18.81
C PHE A 47 14.11 0.73 19.92
N GLY A 48 14.08 1.77 20.77
CA GLY A 48 15.18 2.06 21.68
C GLY A 48 16.45 2.35 20.87
N GLN A 49 17.60 1.85 21.32
CA GLN A 49 18.89 1.97 20.61
C GLN A 49 19.15 0.81 19.63
N THR A 50 18.15 -0.04 19.33
CA THR A 50 18.38 -1.27 18.56
C THR A 50 18.15 -1.06 17.06
N THR A 51 19.04 -1.64 16.25
CA THR A 51 18.93 -1.76 14.78
C THR A 51 18.25 -3.06 14.35
N GLY A 52 17.34 -3.57 15.19
CA GLY A 52 16.71 -4.87 14.98
C GLY A 52 15.83 -4.95 13.73
N PRO A 53 15.34 -6.15 13.37
CA PRO A 53 14.54 -6.37 12.16
C PRO A 53 13.36 -5.39 12.01
N CYS A 54 12.71 -5.03 13.12
CA CYS A 54 11.58 -4.10 13.11
C CYS A 54 11.93 -2.66 12.77
N LYS A 55 13.16 -2.22 13.06
CA LYS A 55 13.68 -0.92 12.60
C LYS A 55 13.85 -0.92 11.08
N LYS A 56 14.43 -2.00 10.53
CA LYS A 56 14.56 -2.16 9.07
C LYS A 56 13.21 -2.18 8.37
N VAL A 57 12.23 -2.91 8.92
CA VAL A 57 10.87 -2.96 8.39
C VAL A 57 10.22 -1.57 8.39
N TYR A 58 10.44 -0.77 9.44
CA TYR A 58 9.96 0.61 9.46
C TYR A 58 10.65 1.48 8.40
N ASP A 59 11.95 1.33 8.20
CA ASP A 59 12.68 2.08 7.18
C ASP A 59 12.20 1.71 5.76
N ASP A 60 11.89 0.43 5.53
CA ASP A 60 11.31 -0.04 4.27
C ASP A 60 9.87 0.51 4.07
N TYR A 61 9.07 0.60 5.15
CA TYR A 61 7.79 1.31 5.16
C TYR A 61 7.94 2.77 4.76
N VAL A 62 8.93 3.50 5.31
CA VAL A 62 9.18 4.90 4.96
C VAL A 62 9.56 5.03 3.48
N LYS A 63 10.33 4.09 2.93
CA LYS A 63 10.71 4.11 1.49
C LYS A 63 9.58 3.75 0.54
N ALA A 64 8.57 3.01 0.99
CA ALA A 64 7.47 2.56 0.13
C ALA A 64 6.71 3.76 -0.50
N PRO A 65 6.49 3.75 -1.83
CA PRO A 65 5.89 4.89 -2.55
C PRO A 65 4.36 4.97 -2.45
N GLY A 66 3.67 3.88 -2.11
CA GLY A 66 2.21 3.82 -2.04
C GLY A 66 1.67 3.74 -0.62
N HIS A 67 0.35 3.57 -0.50
CA HIS A 67 -0.30 3.43 0.80
C HIS A 67 0.28 2.25 1.57
N SER A 68 0.77 2.52 2.76
CA SER A 68 1.55 1.57 3.54
C SER A 68 1.23 1.75 5.01
N ALA A 69 1.46 0.72 5.81
CA ALA A 69 1.27 0.80 7.25
C ALA A 69 2.30 -0.05 7.99
N TYR A 70 2.60 0.40 9.20
CA TYR A 70 3.51 -0.26 10.12
C TYR A 70 2.80 -0.53 11.45
N ALA A 71 2.69 -1.81 11.78
CA ALA A 71 2.17 -2.28 13.04
C ALA A 71 3.29 -2.89 13.89
N GLN A 72 3.18 -2.75 15.22
CA GLN A 72 4.06 -3.44 16.16
C GLN A 72 3.31 -3.74 17.47
N THR A 73 3.87 -4.64 18.27
CA THR A 73 3.48 -4.79 19.67
C THR A 73 3.95 -3.58 20.47
N HIS A 74 3.27 -3.31 21.59
CA HIS A 74 3.84 -2.44 22.61
C HIS A 74 5.03 -3.16 23.25
N ARG A 75 6.11 -2.44 23.52
CA ARG A 75 7.31 -2.97 24.16
C ARG A 75 7.08 -3.01 25.67
N GLY A 76 7.03 -4.22 26.21
CA GLY A 76 7.16 -4.50 27.65
C GLY A 76 8.60 -4.84 28.02
N GLY A 77 8.89 -4.91 29.32
CA GLY A 77 10.23 -5.20 29.84
C GLY A 77 10.72 -6.63 29.57
N THR A 78 9.80 -7.60 29.48
CA THR A 78 10.12 -9.04 29.35
C THR A 78 9.33 -9.74 28.24
N GLU A 79 8.53 -8.99 27.48
CA GLU A 79 7.59 -9.53 26.52
C GLU A 79 8.08 -9.40 25.08
N ALA A 80 7.61 -10.28 24.21
CA ALA A 80 8.09 -10.33 22.84
C ALA A 80 7.76 -9.05 22.06
N PHE A 81 8.76 -8.54 21.36
CA PHE A 81 8.66 -7.37 20.50
C PHE A 81 8.70 -7.79 19.03
N PHE A 82 7.60 -7.60 18.31
CA PHE A 82 7.55 -7.87 16.87
C PHE A 82 6.65 -6.87 16.15
N CYS A 83 6.76 -6.89 14.81
CA CYS A 83 6.13 -5.94 13.92
C CYS A 83 5.58 -6.63 12.68
N GLY A 84 4.68 -5.93 11.98
CA GLY A 84 4.10 -6.34 10.71
C GLY A 84 3.95 -5.14 9.79
N PRO A 85 4.53 -5.19 8.57
CA PRO A 85 4.32 -4.16 7.56
C PRO A 85 3.16 -4.50 6.63
N ALA A 86 2.66 -3.49 5.93
CA ALA A 86 1.97 -3.62 4.64
C ALA A 86 2.47 -2.50 3.72
N TYR A 87 2.71 -2.83 2.45
CA TYR A 87 3.29 -1.89 1.49
C TYR A 87 2.42 -1.76 0.25
N ASN A 88 2.29 -0.55 -0.27
CA ASN A 88 1.67 -0.23 -1.56
C ASN A 88 0.26 -0.84 -1.74
N ALA A 89 -0.55 -0.82 -0.68
CA ALA A 89 -1.93 -1.27 -0.71
C ALA A 89 -2.82 -0.31 -1.54
N PRO A 90 -4.03 -0.74 -1.94
CA PRO A 90 -4.96 0.12 -2.68
C PRO A 90 -5.46 1.34 -1.89
N SER A 91 -5.37 1.32 -0.56
CA SER A 91 -5.72 2.43 0.33
C SER A 91 -4.96 2.35 1.65
N GLN A 92 -4.87 3.47 2.39
CA GLN A 92 -4.28 3.51 3.73
C GLN A 92 -4.98 2.51 4.68
N LYS A 93 -6.32 2.46 4.64
CA LYS A 93 -7.10 1.52 5.48
C LYS A 93 -6.76 0.05 5.17
N ALA A 94 -6.65 -0.31 3.89
CA ALA A 94 -6.26 -1.66 3.50
C ALA A 94 -4.85 -2.01 3.99
N ALA A 95 -3.91 -1.05 3.92
CA ALA A 95 -2.57 -1.23 4.47
C ALA A 95 -2.62 -1.47 5.99
N GLU A 96 -3.42 -0.71 6.73
CA GLU A 96 -3.56 -0.88 8.18
C GLU A 96 -4.13 -2.25 8.58
N GLU A 97 -5.19 -2.69 7.93
CA GLU A 97 -5.79 -4.00 8.18
C GLU A 97 -4.78 -5.13 7.94
N GLN A 98 -4.05 -5.06 6.82
CA GLN A 98 -3.03 -6.04 6.48
C GLN A 98 -1.82 -6.00 7.43
N ALA A 99 -1.36 -4.81 7.83
CA ALA A 99 -0.24 -4.66 8.76
C ALA A 99 -0.59 -5.25 10.14
N LEU A 100 -1.81 -5.01 10.64
CA LEU A 100 -2.30 -5.63 11.87
C LEU A 100 -2.38 -7.15 11.75
N ALA A 101 -2.90 -7.68 10.64
CA ALA A 101 -2.97 -9.12 10.40
C ALA A 101 -1.57 -9.74 10.40
N ASN A 102 -0.63 -9.14 9.67
CA ASN A 102 0.76 -9.58 9.58
C ASN A 102 1.44 -9.58 10.96
N CYS A 103 1.31 -8.49 11.73
CA CYS A 103 1.88 -8.41 13.06
C CYS A 103 1.29 -9.49 13.99
N ASN A 104 -0.03 -9.60 14.08
CA ASN A 104 -0.69 -10.59 14.93
C ASN A 104 -0.39 -12.04 14.52
N SER A 105 -0.07 -12.29 13.24
CA SER A 105 0.32 -13.63 12.75
C SER A 105 1.61 -14.14 13.40
N VAL A 106 2.55 -13.24 13.71
CA VAL A 106 3.83 -13.58 14.37
C VAL A 106 3.58 -14.09 15.78
N GLY A 107 2.76 -13.36 16.56
CA GLY A 107 2.36 -13.78 17.90
C GLY A 107 1.68 -15.14 17.90
N LYS A 108 0.78 -15.39 16.93
CA LYS A 108 0.11 -16.70 16.75
C LYS A 108 1.10 -17.82 16.39
N LYS A 109 2.02 -17.56 15.47
CA LYS A 109 3.00 -18.55 14.99
C LYS A 109 3.95 -19.01 16.10
N TYR A 110 4.48 -18.07 16.87
CA TYR A 110 5.50 -18.36 17.88
C TYR A 110 4.94 -18.54 19.30
N LYS A 111 3.63 -18.36 19.50
CA LYS A 111 2.92 -18.54 20.79
C LYS A 111 3.57 -17.76 21.95
N VAL A 112 4.15 -16.60 21.65
CA VAL A 112 4.87 -15.77 22.62
C VAL A 112 3.91 -14.84 23.38
N LYS A 113 4.23 -14.57 24.65
CA LYS A 113 3.55 -13.52 25.42
C LYS A 113 4.00 -12.13 24.93
N THR A 114 3.05 -11.22 24.83
CA THR A 114 3.23 -9.85 24.34
C THR A 114 2.52 -8.88 25.27
N THR A 115 2.99 -7.63 25.30
CA THR A 115 2.42 -6.52 26.08
C THR A 115 1.09 -6.01 25.49
N GLY A 116 0.22 -6.93 25.10
CA GLY A 116 -1.02 -6.67 24.40
C GLY A 116 -0.94 -6.91 22.88
N LYS A 117 -2.07 -6.63 22.22
CA LYS A 117 -2.23 -6.84 20.78
C LYS A 117 -1.36 -5.85 19.98
N CYS A 118 -1.04 -6.22 18.75
CA CYS A 118 -0.43 -5.29 17.81
C CYS A 118 -1.31 -4.06 17.58
N ALA A 119 -0.68 -2.90 17.41
CA ALA A 119 -1.34 -1.65 17.06
C ALA A 119 -0.65 -1.03 15.83
N ILE A 120 -1.39 -0.18 15.11
CA ILE A 120 -0.82 0.68 14.06
C ILE A 120 -0.03 1.80 14.71
N TYR A 121 1.25 1.92 14.36
CA TYR A 121 2.13 2.98 14.84
C TYR A 121 2.28 4.10 13.80
N ALA A 122 2.33 3.73 12.52
CA ALA A 122 2.38 4.68 11.43
C ALA A 122 1.62 4.16 10.20
N SER A 123 0.97 5.05 9.45
CA SER A 123 0.34 4.72 8.18
C SER A 123 0.34 5.91 7.23
N LYS A 124 0.43 5.63 5.92
CA LYS A 124 0.40 6.61 4.82
C LYS A 124 -0.40 6.06 3.66
#